data_AF-A0A9W6W7F2-F1
#
_entry.id   AF-A0A9W6W7F2-F1
#
_cell.length_a   1.000
_cell.length_b   1.000
_cell.length_c   1.000
_cell.angle_alpha   90.00
_cell.angle_beta   90.00
_cell.angle_gamma   90.00
#
_symmetry.space_group_name_H-M   'P 1'
#
loop_
_entity.id
_entity.type
_entity.pdbx_description
1 polymer ?
#
loop_
_entity_poly.entity_id
_entity_poly.type
_entity_poly.pdbx_seq_one_letter_code
_entity_poly.pdbx_strand_id
1 'polypeptide(L)'
;MTSAVTELFRAAVHGDAEGIDRATSSLDADGWAGAVRPILAVFGMAVQRRFPPDHHRADVIHFVADHRAAGHYDVSADLAERLILVALGQAEIDPDLGFEEVVTPQIAMAVKILRDEKLSEAELDAFLTEADARVAAWLAAED
;
A
#
# COMPACT_ATOMS: atom_id res chain seq x y z
N MET A 1 8.53 -5.91 -17.54
CA MET A 1 9.44 -5.86 -16.38
C MET A 1 8.58 -5.55 -15.18
N THR A 2 8.69 -6.34 -14.13
CA THR A 2 8.03 -6.10 -12.85
C THR A 2 8.72 -4.91 -12.16
N SER A 3 7.98 -3.96 -11.62
CA SER A 3 8.57 -2.78 -10.97
C SER A 3 9.20 -3.17 -9.62
N ALA A 4 10.20 -2.42 -9.16
CA ALA A 4 10.80 -2.62 -7.83
C ALA A 4 9.75 -2.50 -6.69
N VAL A 5 8.67 -1.73 -6.91
CA VAL A 5 7.53 -1.67 -5.99
C VAL A 5 6.75 -2.97 -5.96
N THR A 6 6.47 -3.58 -7.11
CA THR A 6 5.82 -4.90 -7.17
C THR A 6 6.67 -5.97 -6.50
N GLU A 7 8.00 -5.92 -6.69
CA GLU A 7 8.93 -6.81 -5.98
C GLU A 7 8.91 -6.60 -4.46
N LEU A 8 8.91 -5.34 -4.01
CA LEU A 8 8.81 -4.97 -2.60
C LEU A 8 7.53 -5.54 -1.97
N PHE A 9 6.36 -5.33 -2.58
CA PHE A 9 5.09 -5.83 -2.03
C PHE A 9 5.02 -7.35 -2.01
N ARG A 10 5.50 -8.02 -3.06
CA ARG A 10 5.59 -9.47 -3.10
C ARG A 10 6.45 -10.01 -1.95
N ALA A 11 7.67 -9.50 -1.84
CA ALA A 11 8.59 -9.93 -0.79
C ALA A 11 8.03 -9.63 0.61
N ALA A 12 7.45 -8.44 0.80
CA ALA A 12 6.84 -8.05 2.05
C ALA A 12 5.64 -8.93 2.43
N VAL A 13 4.76 -9.27 1.49
CA VAL A 13 3.63 -10.19 1.78
C VAL A 13 4.14 -11.55 2.23
N HIS A 14 5.17 -12.09 1.60
CA HIS A 14 5.76 -13.39 1.96
C HIS A 14 6.70 -13.36 3.17
N GLY A 15 7.09 -12.17 3.65
CA GLY A 15 8.11 -12.06 4.71
C GLY A 15 9.51 -12.44 4.22
N ASP A 16 9.78 -12.32 2.92
CA ASP A 16 11.10 -12.52 2.32
C ASP A 16 11.98 -11.29 2.60
N ALA A 17 12.73 -11.34 3.70
CA ALA A 17 13.60 -10.24 4.12
C ALA A 17 14.65 -9.88 3.06
N GLU A 18 15.26 -10.88 2.41
CA GLU A 18 16.27 -10.61 1.37
C GLU A 18 15.62 -9.99 0.13
N GLY A 19 14.39 -10.39 -0.21
CA GLY A 19 13.61 -9.78 -1.29
C GLY A 19 13.26 -8.32 -0.99
N ILE A 20 12.88 -8.02 0.26
CA ILE A 20 12.62 -6.65 0.70
C ILE A 20 13.88 -5.82 0.56
N ASP A 21 15.02 -6.28 1.08
CA ASP A 21 16.30 -5.55 1.04
C ASP A 21 16.76 -5.28 -0.39
N ARG A 22 16.59 -6.25 -1.31
CA ARG A 22 16.91 -6.05 -2.73
C ARG A 22 16.01 -4.99 -3.37
N ALA A 23 14.71 -5.07 -3.13
CA ALA A 23 13.74 -4.14 -3.71
C ALA A 23 13.94 -2.71 -3.18
N THR A 24 14.14 -2.54 -1.87
CA THR A 24 14.43 -1.23 -1.28
C THR A 24 15.76 -0.67 -1.76
N SER A 25 16.81 -1.49 -1.87
CA SER A 25 18.10 -1.05 -2.44
C SER A 25 17.97 -0.55 -3.88
N SER A 26 17.12 -1.18 -4.70
CA SER A 26 16.83 -0.69 -6.05
C SER A 26 16.11 0.65 -6.01
N LEU A 27 15.12 0.81 -5.13
CA LEU A 27 14.37 2.06 -4.96
C LEU A 27 15.24 3.19 -4.41
N ASP A 28 16.21 2.89 -3.55
CA ASP A 28 17.20 3.86 -3.05
C ASP A 28 18.14 4.34 -4.17
N ALA A 29 18.50 3.44 -5.09
CA ALA A 29 19.35 3.77 -6.24
C ALA A 29 18.61 4.58 -7.32
N ASP A 30 17.36 4.21 -7.62
CA ASP A 30 16.55 4.85 -8.68
C ASP A 30 15.78 6.09 -8.20
N GLY A 31 15.59 6.20 -6.88
CA GLY A 31 14.85 7.27 -6.23
C GLY A 31 13.37 6.92 -6.00
N TRP A 32 12.90 7.19 -4.79
CA TRP A 32 11.53 6.89 -4.35
C TRP A 32 10.44 7.73 -5.01
N ALA A 33 10.78 8.84 -5.69
CA ALA A 33 9.78 9.69 -6.35
C ALA A 33 8.99 8.94 -7.43
N GLY A 34 9.64 8.05 -8.19
CA GLY A 34 8.97 7.21 -9.19
C GLY A 34 8.09 6.11 -8.57
N ALA A 35 8.30 5.78 -7.30
CA ALA A 35 7.61 4.72 -6.58
C ALA A 35 6.27 5.16 -5.99
N VAL A 36 6.03 6.48 -5.85
CA VAL A 36 4.84 7.05 -5.20
C VAL A 36 3.55 6.52 -5.84
N ARG A 37 3.44 6.63 -7.17
CA ARG A 37 2.20 6.24 -7.89
C ARG A 37 1.95 4.73 -7.81
N PRO A 38 2.94 3.84 -8.04
CA PRO A 38 2.78 2.41 -7.78
C PRO A 38 2.36 2.06 -6.35
N ILE A 39 2.98 2.68 -5.34
CA ILE A 39 2.61 2.44 -3.94
C ILE A 39 1.18 2.88 -3.67
N LEU A 40 0.78 4.05 -4.17
CA LEU A 40 -0.59 4.57 -4.06
C LEU A 40 -1.59 3.64 -4.75
N ALA A 41 -1.26 3.10 -5.93
CA ALA A 41 -2.11 2.16 -6.65
C ALA A 41 -2.33 0.87 -5.86
N VAL A 42 -1.24 0.26 -5.37
CA VAL A 42 -1.32 -0.96 -4.53
C VAL A 42 -2.13 -0.71 -3.27
N PHE A 43 -1.84 0.38 -2.55
CA PHE A 43 -2.55 0.74 -1.32
C PHE A 43 -4.04 1.00 -1.57
N GLY A 44 -4.37 1.83 -2.55
CA GLY A 44 -5.75 2.16 -2.88
C GLY A 44 -6.56 0.93 -3.29
N MET A 45 -5.99 0.07 -4.13
CA MET A 45 -6.62 -1.20 -4.52
C MET A 45 -6.84 -2.14 -3.34
N ALA A 46 -5.84 -2.28 -2.46
CA ALA A 46 -5.94 -3.13 -1.28
C ALA A 46 -7.03 -2.62 -0.34
N VAL A 47 -7.07 -1.31 -0.09
CA VAL A 47 -8.10 -0.65 0.72
C VAL A 47 -9.50 -0.86 0.12
N GLN A 48 -9.70 -0.60 -1.17
CA GLN A 48 -11.00 -0.76 -1.82
C GLN A 48 -11.47 -2.21 -1.84
N ARG A 49 -10.54 -3.17 -1.91
CA ARG A 49 -10.85 -4.59 -1.79
C ARG A 49 -11.29 -4.96 -0.37
N ARG A 50 -10.59 -4.45 0.65
CA ARG A 50 -10.86 -4.75 2.07
C ARG A 50 -12.12 -4.08 2.60
N PHE A 51 -12.39 -2.85 2.16
CA PHE A 51 -13.48 -2.01 2.64
C PHE A 51 -14.44 -1.71 1.48
N PRO A 52 -15.49 -2.54 1.29
CA PRO A 52 -16.47 -2.31 0.24
C PRO A 52 -17.24 -0.99 0.48
N PRO A 53 -17.97 -0.45 -0.51
CA PRO A 53 -18.64 0.86 -0.39
C PRO A 53 -19.60 1.01 0.80
N ASP A 54 -20.11 -0.09 1.35
CA ASP A 54 -21.02 -0.15 2.49
C ASP A 54 -20.33 -0.46 3.84
N HIS A 55 -19.00 -0.47 3.89
CA HIS A 55 -18.25 -0.65 5.14
C HIS A 55 -18.66 0.38 6.22
N HIS A 56 -18.56 -0.02 7.48
CA HIS A 56 -18.74 0.90 8.59
C HIS A 56 -17.41 1.53 8.98
N ARG A 57 -17.42 2.80 9.42
CA ARG A 57 -16.18 3.46 9.90
C ARG A 57 -15.47 2.68 11.02
N ALA A 58 -16.25 1.94 11.82
CA ALA A 58 -15.72 1.07 12.87
C ALA A 58 -14.81 -0.06 12.32
N ASP A 59 -15.03 -0.51 11.09
CA ASP A 59 -14.21 -1.54 10.45
C ASP A 59 -12.79 -1.04 10.19
N VAL A 60 -12.65 0.24 9.81
CA VAL A 60 -11.35 0.91 9.63
C VAL A 60 -10.62 1.03 10.97
N ILE A 61 -11.32 1.49 12.01
CA ILE A 61 -10.77 1.62 13.37
C ILE A 61 -10.27 0.26 13.88
N HIS A 62 -11.08 -0.79 13.74
CA HIS A 62 -10.69 -2.15 14.16
C HIS A 62 -9.49 -2.65 13.36
N PHE A 63 -9.47 -2.46 12.05
CA PHE A 63 -8.33 -2.85 11.22
C PHE A 63 -7.02 -2.17 11.66
N VAL A 64 -7.06 -0.86 11.94
CA VAL A 64 -5.89 -0.10 12.39
C VAL A 64 -5.45 -0.53 13.79
N ALA A 65 -6.41 -0.77 14.70
CA ALA A 65 -6.12 -1.31 16.02
C ALA A 65 -5.43 -2.69 15.94
N ASP A 66 -5.95 -3.59 15.10
CA ASP A 66 -5.36 -4.92 14.87
C ASP A 66 -3.96 -4.82 14.24
N HIS A 67 -3.76 -3.88 13.31
CA HIS A 67 -2.45 -3.64 12.70
C HIS A 67 -1.41 -3.23 13.75
N ARG A 68 -1.77 -2.27 14.61
CA ARG A 68 -0.89 -1.77 15.67
C ARG A 68 -0.62 -2.83 16.74
N ALA A 69 -1.62 -3.64 17.08
CA ALA A 69 -1.46 -4.73 18.06
C ALA A 69 -0.43 -5.78 17.61
N ALA A 70 -0.22 -5.96 16.31
CA ALA A 70 0.81 -6.85 15.77
C ALA A 70 2.25 -6.34 15.98
N GLY A 71 2.44 -5.06 16.35
CA GLY A 71 3.72 -4.51 16.80
C GLY A 71 4.81 -4.36 15.74
N HIS A 72 4.47 -4.50 14.45
CA HIS A 72 5.46 -4.50 13.36
C HIS A 72 5.82 -3.10 12.85
N TYR A 73 4.96 -2.09 13.07
CA TYR A 73 5.18 -0.72 12.59
C TYR A 73 4.69 0.31 13.62
N ASP A 74 5.50 1.33 13.88
CA ASP A 74 5.12 2.49 14.70
C ASP A 74 4.33 3.49 13.86
N VAL A 75 3.09 3.12 13.53
CA VAL A 75 2.19 3.95 12.73
C VAL A 75 1.16 4.59 13.64
N SER A 76 1.06 5.92 13.60
CA SER A 76 -0.01 6.67 14.28
C SER A 76 -1.39 6.16 13.83
N ALA A 77 -2.26 5.85 14.79
CA ALA A 77 -3.60 5.33 14.50
C ALA A 77 -4.39 6.34 13.66
N ASP A 78 -4.37 7.62 14.06
CA ASP A 78 -5.09 8.68 13.38
C ASP A 78 -4.60 8.85 11.93
N LEU A 79 -3.28 8.74 11.71
CA LEU A 79 -2.70 8.82 10.37
C LEU A 79 -3.10 7.61 9.51
N ALA A 80 -3.00 6.39 10.05
CA ALA A 80 -3.40 5.18 9.35
C ALA A 80 -4.88 5.22 8.94
N GLU A 81 -5.76 5.57 9.87
CA GLU A 81 -7.19 5.73 9.60
C GLU A 81 -7.42 6.79 8.52
N ARG A 82 -6.77 7.96 8.64
CA ARG A 82 -6.90 9.05 7.66
C ARG A 82 -6.49 8.61 6.27
N LEU A 83 -5.36 7.92 6.13
CA LEU A 83 -4.86 7.42 4.84
C LEU A 83 -5.83 6.43 4.18
N ILE A 84 -6.42 5.52 4.96
CA ILE A 84 -7.45 4.59 4.45
C ILE A 84 -8.66 5.37 3.94
N LEU A 85 -9.12 6.37 4.69
CA LEU A 85 -10.29 7.18 4.30
C LEU A 85 -10.01 8.04 3.06
N VAL A 86 -8.79 8.54 2.92
CA VAL A 86 -8.35 9.22 1.68
C VAL A 86 -8.43 8.27 0.50
N ALA A 87 -7.92 7.03 0.64
CA ALA A 87 -8.01 6.02 -0.42
C ALA A 87 -9.45 5.61 -0.77
N LEU A 88 -10.39 5.78 0.16
CA LEU A 88 -11.83 5.57 -0.03
C LEU A 88 -12.56 6.83 -0.54
N GLY A 89 -11.87 7.94 -0.76
CA GLY A 89 -12.47 9.21 -1.18
C GLY A 89 -13.34 9.89 -0.11
N GLN A 90 -13.14 9.54 1.16
CA GLN A 90 -13.92 10.01 2.31
C GLN A 90 -13.18 11.07 3.15
N ALA A 91 -11.93 11.38 2.80
CA ALA A 91 -11.11 12.36 3.48
C ALA A 91 -10.09 12.98 2.51
N GLU A 92 -9.43 14.05 2.95
CA GLU A 92 -8.33 14.69 2.24
C GLU A 92 -7.00 14.42 2.97
N ILE A 93 -5.91 14.32 2.20
CA ILE A 93 -4.56 14.22 2.76
C ILE A 93 -4.13 15.57 3.32
N ASP A 94 -3.44 15.57 4.45
CA ASP A 94 -2.82 16.79 4.97
C ASP A 94 -1.59 17.13 4.10
N PRO A 95 -1.54 18.33 3.47
CA PRO A 95 -0.46 18.71 2.57
C PRO A 95 0.89 18.92 3.28
N ASP A 96 0.90 19.05 4.61
CA ASP A 96 2.12 19.27 5.40
C ASP A 96 2.83 17.96 5.76
N LEU A 97 2.22 16.79 5.49
CA LEU A 97 2.82 15.49 5.76
C LEU A 97 4.03 15.22 4.86
N GLY A 98 5.10 14.73 5.48
CA GLY A 98 6.30 14.33 4.76
C GLY A 98 6.10 13.09 3.89
N PHE A 99 6.94 12.94 2.87
CA PHE A 99 6.91 11.78 1.97
C PHE A 99 6.98 10.44 2.73
N GLU A 100 7.98 10.29 3.61
CA GLU A 100 8.19 9.06 4.38
C GLU A 100 7.07 8.80 5.38
N GLU A 101 6.51 9.87 5.95
CA GLU A 101 5.38 9.82 6.87
C GLU A 101 4.12 9.27 6.20
N VAL A 102 3.94 9.48 4.89
CA VAL A 102 2.80 8.95 4.12
C VAL A 102 3.09 7.55 3.57
N VAL A 103 4.26 7.34 2.96
CA VAL A 103 4.54 6.11 2.20
C VAL A 103 4.73 4.89 3.11
N THR A 104 5.43 5.04 4.22
CA THR A 104 5.70 3.90 5.11
C THR A 104 4.42 3.29 5.67
N PRO A 105 3.46 4.07 6.22
CA PRO A 105 2.15 3.54 6.61
C PRO A 105 1.36 2.90 5.48
N GLN A 106 1.40 3.46 4.26
CA GLN A 106 0.68 2.90 3.11
C GLN A 106 1.19 1.50 2.76
N ILE A 107 2.51 1.32 2.70
CA ILE A 107 3.13 0.00 2.46
C ILE A 107 2.73 -0.97 3.57
N ALA A 108 2.91 -0.57 4.83
CA ALA A 108 2.63 -1.42 6.00
C ALA A 108 1.17 -1.91 6.04
N MET A 109 0.21 -1.01 5.81
CA MET A 109 -1.22 -1.33 5.79
C MET A 109 -1.59 -2.19 4.59
N ALA A 110 -1.09 -1.88 3.39
CA ALA A 110 -1.35 -2.69 2.21
C ALA A 110 -0.80 -4.11 2.36
N VAL A 111 0.41 -4.28 2.90
CA VAL A 111 0.99 -5.60 3.19
C VAL A 111 0.12 -6.36 4.18
N LYS A 112 -0.36 -5.70 5.25
CA LYS A 112 -1.30 -6.34 6.18
C LYS A 112 -2.57 -6.81 5.48
N ILE A 113 -3.21 -5.96 4.68
CA ILE A 113 -4.42 -6.32 3.94
C ILE A 113 -4.15 -7.54 3.04
N LEU A 114 -3.11 -7.48 2.22
CA LEU A 114 -2.77 -8.56 1.29
C LEU A 114 -2.47 -9.88 2.00
N ARG A 115 -1.83 -9.84 3.18
CA ARG A 115 -1.62 -11.02 4.04
C ARG A 115 -2.92 -11.56 4.63
N ASP A 116 -3.80 -10.67 5.10
CA ASP A 116 -5.09 -11.04 5.69
C ASP A 116 -6.04 -11.67 4.65
N GLU A 117 -5.97 -11.21 3.40
CA GLU A 117 -6.73 -11.74 2.25
C GLU A 117 -6.29 -13.15 1.83
N LYS A 118 -5.08 -13.58 2.22
CA LYS A 118 -4.52 -14.92 1.94
C LYS A 118 -4.59 -15.31 0.46
N LEU A 119 -4.28 -14.35 -0.41
CA LEU A 119 -4.20 -14.58 -1.85
C LEU A 119 -3.21 -15.70 -2.17
N SER A 120 -3.54 -16.53 -3.16
CA SER A 120 -2.55 -17.42 -3.78
C SER A 120 -1.47 -16.60 -4.49
N GLU A 121 -0.33 -17.22 -4.78
CA GLU A 121 0.76 -16.57 -5.52
C GLU A 121 0.27 -16.00 -6.86
N ALA A 122 -0.54 -16.76 -7.62
CA ALA A 122 -1.10 -16.28 -8.87
C ALA A 122 -2.06 -15.09 -8.70
N GLU A 123 -2.84 -15.04 -7.62
CA GLU A 123 -3.74 -13.92 -7.33
C GLU A 123 -2.98 -12.67 -6.87
N LEU A 124 -1.91 -12.83 -6.08
CA LEU A 124 -1.02 -11.74 -5.71
C LEU A 124 -0.34 -11.14 -6.94
N ASP A 125 0.11 -11.98 -7.86
CA ASP A 125 0.75 -11.57 -9.11
C ASP A 125 -0.20 -10.79 -10.01
N ALA A 126 -1.43 -11.30 -10.16
CA ALA A 126 -2.47 -10.62 -10.90
C ALA A 126 -2.80 -9.26 -10.28
N PHE A 127 -2.94 -9.21 -8.94
CA PHE A 127 -3.21 -7.97 -8.22
C PHE A 127 -2.12 -6.91 -8.44
N LEU A 128 -0.84 -7.29 -8.31
CA LEU A 128 0.26 -6.34 -8.47
C LEU A 128 0.44 -5.91 -9.93
N THR A 129 0.21 -6.83 -10.88
CA THR A 129 0.20 -6.50 -12.32
C THR A 129 -0.92 -5.49 -12.64
N GLU A 130 -2.10 -5.66 -12.03
CA GLU A 130 -3.21 -4.73 -12.20
C GLU A 130 -2.90 -3.35 -11.59
N ALA A 131 -2.17 -3.29 -10.48
CA ALA A 131 -1.68 -2.04 -9.92
C ALA A 131 -0.73 -1.30 -10.88
N ASP A 132 0.26 -1.99 -11.45
CA ASP A 132 1.17 -1.40 -12.45
C ASP A 132 0.38 -0.90 -13.69
N ALA A 133 -0.63 -1.66 -14.13
CA ALA A 133 -1.50 -1.24 -15.25
C ALA A 133 -2.33 0.02 -14.93
N ARG A 134 -2.83 0.17 -13.70
CA ARG A 134 -3.52 1.40 -13.26
C ARG A 134 -2.61 2.61 -13.31
N VAL A 135 -1.36 2.47 -12.87
CA VAL A 135 -0.37 3.55 -12.95
C VAL A 135 -0.11 3.97 -14.40
N ALA A 136 0.05 3.01 -15.30
CA ALA A 136 0.23 3.31 -16.72
C ALA A 136 -0.99 4.06 -17.31
N ALA A 137 -2.21 3.68 -16.91
CA ALA A 137 -3.42 4.37 -17.34
C ALA A 137 -3.52 5.81 -16.79
N TRP A 138 -3.10 6.06 -15.54
CA TRP A 138 -3.06 7.42 -14.99
C TRP A 138 -2.08 8.31 -15.76
N LEU A 139 -0.89 7.80 -16.05
CA LEU A 139 0.13 8.53 -16.82
C LEU A 139 -0.40 8.90 -18.22
N ALA A 140 -1.03 7.95 -18.92
CA ALA A 140 -1.58 8.19 -20.25
C ALA A 140 -2.78 9.16 -20.27
N ALA A 141 -3.42 9.43 -19.14
CA ALA A 141 -4.52 10.38 -19.02
C ALA A 141 -4.06 11.81 -18.67
N GLU A 142 -2.80 11.96 -18.26
CA GLU A 142 -2.17 13.25 -17.95
C GLU A 142 -1.43 13.87 -19.16
N ASP A 143 -1.18 13.05 -20.21
CA ASP A 143 -0.60 13.44 -21.50
C ASP A 143 -1.66 13.93 -22.52
#